data_AF-A0A2D5Y1L9-F1
#
_entry.id   AF-A0A2D5Y1L9-F1
#
_cell.length_a   1.000
_cell.length_b   1.000
_cell.length_c   1.000
_cell.angle_alpha   90.00
_cell.angle_beta   90.00
_cell.angle_gamma   90.00
#
_symmetry.space_group_name_H-M   'P 1'
#
loop_
_entity.id
_entity.type
_entity.pdbx_description
1 polymer ?
#
loop_
_entity_poly.entity_id
_entity_poly.type
_entity_poly.pdbx_seq_one_letter_code
_entity_poly.pdbx_strand_id
1 'polypeptide(L)'
;MNLSNLHIERIVRMALEEDLGHGHDITSDTLIPASETATATLRARQPGVLCGLMLALTAFSLTDIDFDMSVHKQDGDLLEPGDVIAEITGPARALLTAERVALNFLTHLSGIGTL
;
A
#
# COMPACT_ATOMS: atom_id res chain seq x y z
N MET A 1 -13.87 -4.75 -14.72
CA MET A 1 -13.44 -3.50 -15.40
C MET A 1 -11.99 -3.31 -15.04
N ASN A 2 -11.05 -3.40 -15.99
CA ASN A 2 -9.62 -3.31 -15.68
C ASN A 2 -9.19 -1.84 -15.84
N LEU A 3 -8.77 -1.19 -14.75
CA LEU A 3 -8.27 0.18 -14.81
C LEU A 3 -6.93 0.17 -15.55
N SER A 4 -6.69 1.14 -16.44
CA SER A 4 -5.39 1.24 -17.10
C SER A 4 -4.31 1.62 -16.08
N ASN A 5 -3.12 1.06 -16.24
CA ASN A 5 -1.98 1.35 -15.36
C ASN A 5 -1.70 2.86 -15.27
N LEU A 6 -1.88 3.61 -16.36
CA LEU A 6 -1.71 5.06 -16.39
C LEU A 6 -2.71 5.80 -15.47
N HIS A 7 -3.95 5.33 -15.38
CA HIS A 7 -4.93 5.94 -14.48
C HIS A 7 -4.65 5.60 -13.02
N ILE A 8 -4.25 4.36 -12.74
CA ILE A 8 -3.84 3.92 -11.39
C ILE A 8 -2.67 4.77 -10.92
N GLU A 9 -1.60 4.83 -11.70
CA GLU A 9 -0.41 5.60 -11.37
C GLU A 9 -0.75 7.06 -11.08
N ARG A 10 -1.56 7.70 -11.93
CA ARG A 10 -1.94 9.11 -11.75
C ARG A 10 -2.69 9.33 -10.42
N ILE A 11 -3.64 8.47 -10.09
CA ILE A 11 -4.45 8.62 -8.86
C ILE A 11 -3.60 8.35 -7.62
N VAL A 12 -2.75 7.32 -7.66
CA VAL A 12 -1.86 6.99 -6.54
C VAL A 12 -0.81 8.08 -6.34
N ARG A 13 -0.24 8.62 -7.41
CA ARG A 13 0.70 9.75 -7.35
C ARG A 13 0.06 10.96 -6.68
N MET A 14 -1.15 11.34 -7.08
CA MET A 14 -1.87 12.46 -6.44
C MET A 14 -2.12 12.19 -4.94
N ALA A 15 -2.43 10.94 -4.57
CA ALA A 15 -2.61 10.58 -3.16
C ALA A 15 -1.30 10.66 -2.37
N LEU A 16 -0.18 10.18 -2.92
CA LEU A 16 1.14 10.32 -2.30
C LEU A 16 1.56 11.79 -2.15
N GLU A 17 1.30 12.62 -3.16
CA GLU A 17 1.56 14.07 -3.11
C GLU A 17 0.74 14.77 -2.02
N GLU A 18 -0.52 14.38 -1.84
CA GLU A 18 -1.37 14.88 -0.75
C GLU A 18 -0.84 14.45 0.62
N ASP A 19 -0.48 13.17 0.74
CA ASP A 19 -0.02 12.55 1.98
C ASP A 19 1.29 13.17 2.49
N LEU A 20 2.24 13.40 1.56
CA LEU A 20 3.58 13.92 1.84
C LEU A 20 3.68 15.45 1.83
N GLY A 21 2.65 16.15 1.34
CA GLY A 21 2.63 17.61 1.21
C GLY A 21 3.85 18.16 0.46
N HIS A 22 4.78 18.81 1.18
CA HIS A 22 6.00 19.41 0.60
C HIS A 22 7.18 18.43 0.43
N GLY A 23 6.93 17.12 0.54
CA GLY A 23 7.77 16.10 -0.09
C GLY A 23 8.57 15.18 0.82
N HIS A 24 8.38 15.21 2.14
CA HIS A 24 9.11 14.31 3.07
C HIS A 24 8.25 13.86 4.26
N ASP A 25 8.37 12.58 4.61
CA ASP A 25 7.92 12.06 5.90
C ASP A 25 8.97 12.41 6.96
N ILE A 26 8.88 13.64 7.49
CA ILE A 26 9.82 14.19 8.47
C ILE A 26 9.93 13.27 9.71
N THR A 27 8.82 12.66 10.11
CA THR A 27 8.80 11.75 11.26
C THR A 27 9.64 10.51 11.01
N SER A 28 9.42 9.81 9.89
CA SER A 28 10.21 8.63 9.53
C SER A 28 11.67 9.00 9.26
N ASP A 29 11.93 10.13 8.61
CA ASP A 29 13.29 10.60 8.32
C ASP A 29 14.10 10.92 9.59
N THR A 30 13.43 11.36 10.65
CA THR A 30 14.06 11.72 11.92
C THR A 30 14.25 10.50 12.83
N LEU A 31 13.29 9.59 12.85
CA LEU A 31 13.24 8.50 13.84
C LEU A 31 13.87 7.19 13.34
N ILE A 32 13.88 6.96 12.03
CA ILE A 32 14.30 5.68 11.45
C ILE A 32 15.66 5.86 10.75
N PRO A 33 16.72 5.13 11.12
CA PRO A 33 17.97 5.13 10.37
C PRO A 33 17.78 4.85 8.87
N ALA A 34 18.52 5.57 8.01
CA ALA A 34 18.42 5.39 6.55
C ALA A 34 18.85 3.99 6.07
N SER A 35 19.63 3.27 6.87
CA SER A 35 20.08 1.90 6.59
C SER A 35 19.10 0.82 7.07
N GLU A 36 18.01 1.20 7.75
CA GLU A 36 17.08 0.22 8.32
C GLU A 36 16.18 -0.38 7.25
N THR A 37 16.14 -1.72 7.23
CA THR A 37 15.24 -2.51 6.38
C THR A 37 14.15 -3.13 7.24
N ALA A 38 12.92 -3.16 6.73
CA ALA A 38 11.79 -3.78 7.40
C ALA A 38 10.95 -4.60 6.43
N THR A 39 10.03 -5.39 6.98
CA THR A 39 9.00 -6.12 6.24
C THR A 39 7.63 -5.66 6.74
N ALA A 40 6.81 -5.12 5.85
CA ALA A 40 5.42 -4.80 6.10
C ALA A 40 4.53 -5.98 5.67
N THR A 41 3.62 -6.40 6.55
CA THR A 41 2.61 -7.43 6.24
C THR A 41 1.23 -6.79 6.19
N LEU A 42 0.64 -6.71 5.00
CA LEU A 42 -0.75 -6.28 4.82
C LEU A 42 -1.66 -7.42 5.27
N ARG A 43 -2.37 -7.23 6.39
CA ARG A 43 -3.20 -8.25 7.01
C ARG A 43 -4.65 -7.78 7.16
N ALA A 44 -5.59 -8.59 6.71
CA ALA A 44 -7.02 -8.34 6.92
C ALA A 44 -7.36 -8.44 8.42
N ARG A 45 -8.09 -7.44 8.94
CA ARG A 45 -8.55 -7.40 10.34
C ARG A 45 -10.03 -7.71 10.49
N GLN A 46 -10.77 -7.71 9.39
CA GLN A 46 -12.21 -7.90 9.35
C GLN A 46 -12.56 -8.76 8.14
N PRO A 47 -13.69 -9.50 8.19
CA PRO A 47 -14.17 -10.21 7.02
C PRO A 47 -14.61 -9.24 5.92
N GLY A 48 -14.45 -9.62 4.65
CA GLY A 48 -14.88 -8.81 3.51
C GLY A 48 -14.42 -9.34 2.16
N VAL A 49 -14.48 -8.51 1.14
CA VAL A 49 -13.96 -8.79 -0.21
C VAL A 49 -12.79 -7.85 -0.48
N LEU A 50 -11.63 -8.41 -0.85
CA LEU A 50 -10.45 -7.62 -1.20
C LEU A 50 -10.70 -6.83 -2.49
N CYS A 51 -10.46 -5.52 -2.48
CA CYS A 51 -10.51 -4.67 -3.66
C CYS A 51 -9.42 -3.59 -3.61
N GLY A 52 -8.80 -3.30 -4.75
CA GLY A 52 -7.84 -2.20 -4.89
C GLY A 52 -6.39 -2.59 -4.67
N LEU A 53 -6.04 -3.88 -4.73
CA LEU A 53 -4.67 -4.35 -4.49
C LEU A 53 -3.65 -3.70 -5.42
N MET A 54 -3.97 -3.53 -6.71
CA MET A 54 -3.02 -2.90 -7.63
C MET A 54 -2.74 -1.43 -7.28
N LEU A 55 -3.72 -0.70 -6.74
CA LEU A 55 -3.51 0.68 -6.27
C LEU A 55 -2.56 0.69 -5.07
N ALA A 56 -2.74 -0.26 -4.15
CA ALA A 56 -1.89 -0.41 -2.97
C ALA A 56 -0.44 -0.73 -3.35
N LEU A 57 -0.22 -1.70 -4.24
CA LEU A 57 1.12 -2.06 -4.71
C LEU A 57 1.80 -0.91 -5.48
N THR A 58 1.02 -0.18 -6.28
CA THR A 58 1.52 0.99 -7.00
C THR A 58 2.01 2.09 -6.05
N ALA A 59 1.41 2.23 -4.86
CA ALA A 59 1.87 3.21 -3.86
C ALA A 59 3.31 2.93 -3.40
N PHE A 60 3.66 1.65 -3.22
CA PHE A 60 5.04 1.25 -2.93
C PHE A 60 5.96 1.47 -4.13
N SER A 61 5.55 1.03 -5.33
CA SER A 61 6.35 1.19 -6.55
C SER A 61 6.69 2.65 -6.90
N LEU A 62 5.84 3.61 -6.50
CA LEU A 62 6.04 5.04 -6.79
C LEU A 62 6.99 5.76 -5.83
N THR A 63 7.55 5.08 -4.84
CA THR A 63 8.58 5.65 -3.95
C THR A 63 9.99 5.64 -4.55
N ASP A 64 10.14 5.27 -5.82
CA ASP A 64 11.43 5.10 -6.54
C ASP A 64 12.38 4.08 -5.87
N ILE A 65 11.83 3.15 -5.09
CA ILE A 65 12.54 2.03 -4.45
C ILE A 65 12.01 0.70 -5.01
N ASP A 66 12.93 -0.23 -5.27
CA ASP A 66 12.58 -1.60 -5.65
C ASP A 66 12.36 -2.44 -4.37
N PHE A 67 11.10 -2.81 -4.12
CA PHE A 67 10.71 -3.62 -2.97
C PHE A 67 10.57 -5.10 -3.36
N ASP A 68 10.95 -5.98 -2.46
CA ASP A 68 10.58 -7.40 -2.57
C ASP A 68 9.13 -7.57 -2.11
N MET A 69 8.24 -7.87 -3.05
CA MET A 69 6.80 -7.93 -2.86
C MET A 69 6.26 -9.34 -3.14
N SER A 70 5.69 -9.96 -2.12
CA SER A 70 4.98 -11.24 -2.21
C SER A 70 3.48 -11.04 -2.03
N VAL A 71 2.69 -11.38 -3.04
CA VAL A 71 1.23 -11.25 -3.03
C VAL A 71 0.58 -12.61 -2.79
N HIS A 72 -0.32 -12.68 -1.81
CA HIS A 72 -0.95 -13.91 -1.33
C HIS A 72 -2.45 -13.99 -1.63
N LYS A 73 -3.10 -12.85 -1.89
CA LYS A 73 -4.53 -12.71 -2.24
C LYS A 73 -4.69 -11.79 -3.46
N GLN A 74 -5.81 -11.89 -4.16
CA GLN A 74 -6.15 -11.07 -5.33
C GLN A 74 -7.47 -10.33 -5.14
N ASP A 75 -7.67 -9.25 -5.90
CA ASP A 75 -8.94 -8.53 -5.90
C ASP A 75 -10.11 -9.47 -6.24
N GLY A 76 -11.17 -9.43 -5.43
CA GLY A 76 -12.32 -10.33 -5.48
C GLY A 76 -12.24 -11.51 -4.50
N ASP A 77 -11.07 -11.78 -3.90
CA ASP A 77 -10.95 -12.82 -2.88
C ASP A 77 -11.73 -12.44 -1.61
N LEU A 78 -12.32 -13.46 -0.97
CA LEU A 78 -12.85 -13.32 0.38
C LEU A 78 -11.71 -13.22 1.38
N LEU A 79 -11.87 -12.29 2.32
CA LEU A 79 -10.97 -12.05 3.43
C LEU A 79 -11.60 -12.54 4.73
N GLU A 80 -10.77 -13.19 5.54
CA GLU A 80 -11.05 -13.46 6.95
C GLU A 80 -10.04 -12.73 7.85
N PRO A 81 -10.40 -12.40 9.11
CA PRO A 81 -9.45 -11.83 10.05
C PRO A 81 -8.20 -12.70 10.20
N GLY A 82 -7.03 -12.12 9.96
CA GLY A 82 -5.75 -12.82 10.01
C GLY A 82 -5.16 -13.14 8.63
N ASP A 83 -5.96 -13.11 7.56
CA ASP A 83 -5.47 -13.35 6.20
C ASP A 83 -4.36 -12.38 5.84
N VAL A 84 -3.26 -12.92 5.31
CA VAL A 84 -2.17 -12.14 4.74
C VAL A 84 -2.51 -11.85 3.29
N ILE A 85 -2.53 -10.57 2.93
CA ILE A 85 -2.84 -10.10 1.57
C ILE A 85 -1.55 -9.99 0.77
N ALA A 86 -0.54 -9.34 1.34
CA ALA A 86 0.78 -9.17 0.74
C ALA A 86 1.84 -8.90 1.81
N GLU A 87 3.10 -9.18 1.47
CA GLU A 87 4.29 -8.85 2.25
C GLU A 87 5.22 -8.01 1.38
N ILE A 88 5.73 -6.91 1.93
CA ILE A 88 6.59 -5.96 1.23
C ILE A 88 7.84 -5.73 2.07
N THR A 89 9.02 -6.01 1.51
CA THR A 89 10.30 -5.87 2.21
C THR A 89 11.19 -4.85 1.51
N GLY A 90 11.79 -3.95 2.29
CA GLY A 90 12.73 -2.94 1.79
C GLY A 90 13.08 -1.89 2.84
N PRO A 91 13.61 -0.71 2.43
CA PRO A 91 13.94 0.40 3.32
C PRO A 91 12.73 0.84 4.15
N ALA A 92 12.91 0.88 5.47
CA ALA A 92 11.82 1.12 6.42
C ALA A 92 11.14 2.48 6.22
N ARG A 93 11.91 3.54 5.90
CA ARG A 93 11.37 4.88 5.60
C ARG A 93 10.42 4.89 4.40
N ALA A 94 10.82 4.21 3.33
CA ALA A 94 10.04 4.14 2.10
C ALA A 94 8.78 3.28 2.27
N LEU A 95 8.87 2.20 3.07
CA LEU A 95 7.69 1.42 3.47
C LEU A 95 6.65 2.29 4.19
N LEU A 96 7.08 3.04 5.21
CA LEU A 96 6.19 3.89 6.01
C LEU A 96 5.60 5.04 5.18
N THR A 97 6.38 5.59 4.25
CA THR A 97 5.92 6.63 3.32
C THR A 97 4.73 6.18 2.47
N ALA A 98 4.77 4.94 1.95
CA ALA A 98 3.70 4.41 1.09
C ALA A 98 2.51 3.82 1.87
N GLU A 99 2.72 3.44 3.14
CA GLU A 99 1.77 2.65 3.94
C GLU A 99 0.39 3.29 3.99
N ARG A 100 0.30 4.58 4.38
CA ARG A 100 -0.99 5.24 4.60
C ARG A 100 -1.82 5.30 3.32
N VAL A 101 -1.20 5.65 2.19
CA VAL A 101 -1.86 5.69 0.89
C VAL A 101 -2.32 4.30 0.46
N ALA A 102 -1.47 3.28 0.61
CA ALA A 102 -1.82 1.90 0.26
C ALA A 102 -3.02 1.39 1.09
N LEU A 103 -2.99 1.59 2.40
CA LEU A 103 -4.07 1.16 3.30
C LEU A 103 -5.36 1.93 3.08
N ASN A 104 -5.30 3.22 2.74
CA ASN A 104 -6.48 4.02 2.42
C ASN A 104 -7.21 3.47 1.20
N PHE A 105 -6.50 3.12 0.12
CA PHE A 105 -7.11 2.49 -1.06
C PHE A 105 -7.75 1.14 -0.72
N LEU A 106 -6.99 0.24 -0.07
CA LEU A 106 -7.48 -1.09 0.29
C LEU A 106 -8.72 -1.01 1.18
N THR A 107 -8.68 -0.20 2.24
CA THR A 107 -9.77 -0.11 3.21
C THR A 107 -11.02 0.47 2.55
N HIS A 108 -10.88 1.54 1.77
CA HIS A 108 -12.02 2.20 1.13
C HIS A 108 -12.67 1.30 0.08
N LEU A 109 -11.88 0.74 -0.84
CA LEU A 109 -12.40 -0.06 -1.95
C LEU A 109 -12.90 -1.43 -1.48
N SER A 110 -12.21 -2.08 -0.55
CA SER A 110 -12.69 -3.34 0.04
C SER A 110 -13.96 -3.11 0.87
N GLY A 111 -14.07 -1.96 1.54
CA GLY A 111 -15.31 -1.54 2.20
C GLY A 111 -16.48 -1.44 1.23
N ILE A 112 -16.28 -0.87 0.04
CA ILE A 112 -17.30 -0.82 -1.02
C ILE A 112 -17.59 -2.22 -1.58
N GLY A 113 -16.56 -3.02 -1.85
CA GLY A 113 -16.72 -4.35 -2.45
C GLY A 113 -17.38 -5.38 -1.52
N THR A 114 -17.44 -5.10 -0.21
CA THR A 114 -18.06 -5.96 0.79
C THR A 114 -19.55 -5.67 1.00
N LEU A 115 -20.00 -4.44 0.73
CA LEU A 115 -21.38 -3.99 0.90
C LEU A 115 -22.28 -4.42 -0.27
#